data_AF-A0AB35YJB8-F1
#
_entry.id   AF-A0AB35YJB8-F1
#
_cell.length_a   1.000
_cell.length_b   1.000
_cell.length_c   1.000
_cell.angle_alpha   90.00
_cell.angle_beta   90.00
_cell.angle_gamma   90.00
#
_symmetry.space_group_name_H-M   'P 1'
#
loop_
_entity.id
_entity.type
_entity.pdbx_description
1 polymer ?
#
loop_
_entity_poly.entity_id
_entity_poly.type
_entity_poly.pdbx_seq_one_letter_code
_entity_poly.pdbx_strand_id
1 'polypeptide(L)'
;MIKCNLAVLLAERNIKISELSKRTGISRTTLTALNQNQSKGIQFDTFDTICSYLKVSPNDLFIQEIFEYDFSVVYFEERRNDVKVELLAEIEHKSKKYRENINCVVNVHTQNMEIESISISPTYNDVVSEILRSIPITFKTSFEQEIIECIKSEIIIKYQLDNEELDARIW
;
A
#
# COMPACT_ATOMS: atom_id res chain seq x y z
N MET A 1 -1.75 -6.15 9.50
CA MET A 1 -0.65 -5.29 9.01
C MET A 1 0.34 -4.98 10.11
N ILE A 2 1.66 -5.05 9.85
CA ILE A 2 2.70 -4.64 10.82
C ILE A 2 3.05 -3.17 10.62
N LYS A 3 3.23 -2.43 11.71
CA LYS A 3 3.59 -1.01 11.72
C LYS A 3 4.68 -0.72 12.74
N CYS A 4 5.64 0.11 12.36
CA CYS A 4 6.68 0.60 13.25
C CYS A 4 6.15 1.75 14.10
N ASN A 5 6.24 1.60 15.42
CA ASN A 5 5.78 2.57 16.42
C ASN A 5 6.89 3.54 16.87
N LEU A 6 8.04 3.55 16.19
CA LEU A 6 9.21 4.34 16.58
C LEU A 6 8.90 5.84 16.75
N ALA A 7 8.06 6.41 15.87
CA ALA A 7 7.67 7.82 15.97
C ALA A 7 6.97 8.16 17.29
N VAL A 8 6.08 7.28 17.75
CA VAL A 8 5.36 7.46 19.02
C VAL A 8 6.34 7.31 20.18
N LEU A 9 7.14 6.23 20.19
CA LEU A 9 8.11 5.95 21.24
C LEU A 9 9.15 7.08 21.43
N LEU A 10 9.54 7.74 20.35
CA LEU A 10 10.45 8.89 20.38
C LEU A 10 9.76 10.17 20.85
N ALA A 11 8.52 10.41 20.41
CA ALA A 11 7.74 11.57 20.84
C ALA A 11 7.46 11.52 22.36
N GLU A 12 7.03 10.37 22.88
CA GLU A 12 6.75 10.16 24.31
C GLU A 12 7.97 10.42 25.20
N ARG A 13 9.17 10.13 24.70
CA ARG A 13 10.43 10.31 25.42
C ARG A 13 11.14 11.63 25.09
N ASN A 14 10.56 12.46 24.23
CA ASN A 14 11.17 13.69 23.71
C ASN A 14 12.58 13.46 23.08
N ILE A 15 12.76 12.33 22.40
CA ILE A 15 14.03 11.95 21.75
C ILE A 15 13.97 12.31 20.27
N LYS A 16 14.98 13.00 19.76
CA LYS A 16 15.10 13.28 18.32
C LYS A 16 15.75 12.11 17.58
N ILE A 17 15.34 11.86 16.34
CA ILE A 17 15.99 10.87 15.45
C ILE A 17 17.51 11.08 15.34
N SER A 18 17.96 12.34 15.29
CA SER A 18 19.39 12.66 15.25
C SER A 18 20.15 12.25 16.52
N GLU A 19 19.47 12.30 17.67
CA GLU A 19 20.06 11.88 18.94
C GLU A 19 20.11 10.35 19.02
N LEU A 20 19.01 9.68 18.65
CA LEU A 20 18.97 8.22 18.56
C LEU A 20 20.09 7.70 17.65
N SER A 21 20.28 8.32 16.47
CA SER A 21 21.35 7.96 15.54
C SER A 21 22.74 8.08 16.18
N LYS A 22 23.03 9.19 16.87
CA LYS A 22 24.32 9.40 17.55
C LYS A 22 24.57 8.39 18.67
N ARG A 23 23.53 8.01 19.41
CA ARG A 23 23.64 7.14 20.58
C ARG A 23 23.73 5.66 20.21
N THR A 24 23.08 5.27 19.12
CA THR A 24 22.99 3.86 18.68
C THR A 24 23.96 3.51 17.57
N GLY A 25 24.53 4.51 16.88
CA GLY A 25 25.34 4.29 15.68
C GLY A 25 24.52 3.93 14.43
N ILE A 26 23.20 3.75 14.56
CA ILE A 26 22.33 3.44 13.42
C ILE A 26 22.23 4.69 12.52
N SER A 27 22.30 4.47 11.20
CA SER A 27 22.23 5.56 10.24
C SER A 27 20.92 6.36 10.40
N ARG A 28 21.02 7.69 10.25
CA ARG A 28 19.85 8.57 10.29
C ARG A 28 18.82 8.20 9.22
N THR A 29 19.27 7.77 8.04
CA THR A 29 18.40 7.34 6.94
C THR A 29 17.56 6.14 7.34
N THR A 30 18.18 5.10 7.91
CA THR A 30 17.49 3.90 8.41
C THR A 30 16.45 4.27 9.48
N LEU A 31 16.84 5.06 10.47
CA LEU A 31 15.94 5.47 11.55
C LEU A 31 14.78 6.33 11.02
N THR A 32 15.03 7.22 10.05
CA THR A 32 13.99 8.05 9.45
C THR A 32 12.98 7.19 8.69
N ALA A 33 13.44 6.21 7.90
CA ALA A 33 12.58 5.30 7.17
C ALA A 33 11.70 4.45 8.11
N LEU A 34 12.26 3.94 9.22
CA LEU A 34 11.51 3.23 10.26
C LEU A 34 10.47 4.15 10.92
N ASN A 35 10.89 5.35 11.33
CA ASN A 35 10.05 6.34 11.97
C ASN A 35 8.86 6.77 11.09
N GLN A 36 9.08 6.87 9.78
CA GLN A 36 8.04 7.26 8.82
C GLN A 36 7.27 6.07 8.22
N ASN A 37 7.50 4.84 8.72
CA ASN A 37 6.85 3.63 8.18
C ASN A 37 7.08 3.44 6.66
N GLN A 38 8.26 3.82 6.20
CA GLN A 38 8.72 3.69 4.81
C GLN A 38 9.69 2.52 4.61
N SER A 39 10.20 1.94 5.70
CA SER A 39 11.11 0.80 5.61
C SER A 39 10.39 -0.46 5.14
N LYS A 40 11.03 -1.23 4.25
CA LYS A 40 10.54 -2.56 3.82
C LYS A 40 10.91 -3.68 4.81
N GLY A 41 11.80 -3.39 5.76
CA GLY A 41 12.28 -4.36 6.74
C GLY A 41 13.26 -3.74 7.72
N ILE A 42 13.82 -4.56 8.60
CA ILE A 42 14.85 -4.17 9.57
C ILE A 42 15.76 -5.37 9.84
N GLN A 43 17.05 -5.12 10.04
CA GLN A 43 17.98 -6.15 10.48
C GLN A 43 17.81 -6.41 11.98
N PHE A 44 18.03 -7.64 12.44
CA PHE A 44 17.80 -8.01 13.84
C PHE A 44 18.71 -7.27 14.83
N ASP A 45 19.95 -6.98 14.46
CA ASP A 45 20.89 -6.19 15.25
C ASP A 45 20.40 -4.74 15.43
N THR A 46 19.89 -4.13 14.35
CA THR A 46 19.29 -2.79 14.36
C THR A 46 18.05 -2.79 15.25
N PHE A 47 17.21 -3.83 15.12
CA PHE A 47 16.01 -4.00 15.93
C PHE A 47 16.33 -4.12 17.43
N ASP A 48 17.25 -5.03 17.78
CA ASP A 48 17.70 -5.26 19.15
C ASP A 48 18.34 -4.00 19.77
N THR A 49 19.14 -3.28 18.99
CA THR A 49 19.78 -2.03 19.41
C THR A 49 18.74 -0.95 19.75
N ILE A 50 17.71 -0.78 18.92
CA ILE A 50 16.64 0.20 19.18
C ILE A 50 15.84 -0.20 20.43
N CYS A 51 15.44 -1.48 20.53
CA CYS A 51 14.71 -2.01 21.67
C CYS A 51 15.49 -1.82 22.98
N SER A 52 16.77 -2.16 22.98
CA SER A 52 17.68 -2.00 24.12
C SER A 52 17.86 -0.55 24.53
N TYR A 53 18.08 0.36 23.57
CA TYR A 53 18.26 1.79 23.86
C TYR A 53 16.98 2.43 24.43
N LEU A 54 15.83 2.15 23.84
CA LEU A 54 14.54 2.71 24.28
C LEU A 54 13.95 1.97 25.49
N LYS A 55 14.56 0.84 25.88
CA LYS A 55 14.10 -0.08 26.93
C LYS A 55 12.66 -0.56 26.68
N VAL A 56 12.43 -1.06 25.48
CA VAL A 56 11.13 -1.55 25.02
C VAL A 56 11.22 -2.97 24.50
N SER A 57 10.10 -3.68 24.53
CA SER A 57 9.97 -4.99 23.91
C SER A 57 9.79 -4.88 22.39
N PRO A 58 10.03 -5.97 21.65
CA PRO A 58 9.66 -6.09 20.24
C PRO A 58 8.24 -5.61 19.91
N ASN A 59 7.26 -5.96 20.75
CA ASN A 59 5.85 -5.67 20.54
C ASN A 59 5.49 -4.20 20.80
N ASP A 60 6.35 -3.45 21.49
CA ASP A 60 6.18 -2.00 21.66
C ASP A 60 6.68 -1.24 20.43
N LEU A 61 7.71 -1.78 19.75
CA LEU A 61 8.34 -1.16 18.58
C LEU A 61 7.64 -1.54 17.27
N PHE A 62 7.16 -2.78 17.13
CA PHE A 62 6.31 -3.20 16.02
C PHE A 62 4.98 -3.71 16.53
N ILE A 63 3.91 -3.08 16.06
CA ILE A 63 2.54 -3.43 16.42
C ILE A 63 1.83 -4.06 15.23
N GLN A 64 0.91 -4.97 15.52
CA GLN A 64 -0.03 -5.49 14.54
C GLN A 64 -1.32 -4.66 14.58
N GLU A 65 -1.63 -4.01 13.46
CA GLU A 65 -2.90 -3.30 13.25
C GLU A 65 -3.76 -4.06 12.23
N ILE A 66 -5.08 -4.01 12.40
CA ILE A 66 -6.04 -4.54 11.41
C ILE A 66 -6.02 -3.63 10.19
N PHE A 67 -5.80 -4.25 9.03
CA PHE A 67 -5.92 -3.66 7.72
C PHE A 67 -6.20 -4.81 6.75
N GLU A 68 -7.48 -5.05 6.50
CA GLU A 68 -8.01 -6.08 5.61
C GLU A 68 -8.91 -5.39 4.60
N TYR A 69 -8.94 -5.92 3.37
CA TYR A 69 -9.70 -5.33 2.29
C TYR A 69 -10.12 -6.39 1.28
N ASP A 70 -11.24 -6.14 0.63
CA ASP A 70 -11.73 -6.87 -0.53
C ASP A 70 -12.26 -5.89 -1.57
N PHE A 71 -12.11 -6.25 -2.85
CA PHE A 71 -12.57 -5.44 -3.97
C PHE A 71 -13.46 -6.25 -4.89
N SER A 72 -14.59 -5.66 -5.25
CA SER A 72 -15.50 -6.23 -6.24
C SER A 72 -15.78 -5.22 -7.34
N VAL A 73 -15.66 -5.62 -8.60
CA VAL A 73 -16.10 -4.79 -9.73
C VAL A 73 -17.63 -4.70 -9.70
N VAL A 74 -18.16 -3.47 -9.63
CA VAL A 74 -19.62 -3.23 -9.64
C VAL A 74 -20.09 -2.49 -10.89
N TYR A 75 -19.16 -1.91 -11.64
CA TYR A 75 -19.44 -1.27 -12.92
C TYR A 75 -18.24 -1.38 -13.86
N PHE A 76 -18.52 -1.65 -15.13
CA PHE A 76 -17.52 -1.74 -16.19
C PHE A 76 -18.11 -1.23 -17.50
N GLU A 77 -17.57 -0.15 -18.04
CA GLU A 77 -18.02 0.48 -19.28
C GLU A 77 -16.85 0.71 -20.23
N GLU A 78 -16.95 0.16 -21.44
CA GLU A 78 -16.02 0.46 -22.52
C GLU A 78 -16.42 1.74 -23.23
N ARG A 79 -15.43 2.60 -23.42
CA ARG A 79 -15.58 3.86 -24.13
C ARG A 79 -14.64 3.85 -25.31
N ARG A 80 -14.70 4.90 -26.13
CA ARG A 80 -13.90 4.97 -27.37
C ARG A 80 -12.40 4.84 -27.14
N ASN A 81 -11.89 5.34 -26.00
CA ASN A 81 -10.46 5.45 -25.74
C ASN A 81 -10.00 4.81 -24.42
N ASP A 82 -10.94 4.48 -23.53
CA ASP A 82 -10.67 4.00 -22.17
C ASP A 82 -11.77 3.05 -21.70
N VAL A 83 -11.52 2.39 -20.58
CA VAL A 83 -12.52 1.63 -19.84
C VAL A 83 -12.72 2.29 -18.49
N LYS A 84 -13.96 2.64 -18.19
CA LYS A 84 -14.34 3.11 -16.85
C LYS A 84 -14.75 1.92 -16.00
N VAL A 85 -14.10 1.77 -14.86
CA VAL A 85 -14.40 0.72 -13.87
C VAL A 85 -14.76 1.38 -12.55
N GLU A 86 -15.77 0.85 -11.85
CA GLU A 86 -16.06 1.21 -10.46
C GLU A 86 -15.90 -0.05 -9.61
N LEU A 87 -15.05 0.04 -8.60
CA LEU A 87 -14.88 -0.99 -7.59
C LEU A 87 -15.66 -0.63 -6.34
N LEU A 88 -16.30 -1.61 -5.73
CA LEU A 88 -16.73 -1.56 -4.35
C LEU A 88 -15.59 -2.10 -3.48
N ALA A 89 -15.08 -1.26 -2.58
CA ALA A 89 -14.06 -1.62 -1.60
C ALA A 89 -14.70 -1.84 -0.23
N GLU A 90 -14.55 -3.03 0.32
CA GLU A 90 -14.88 -3.34 1.72
C GLU A 90 -13.58 -3.37 2.52
N ILE A 91 -13.39 -2.42 3.44
CA ILE A 91 -12.13 -2.22 4.15
C ILE A 91 -12.36 -2.29 5.65
N GLU A 92 -11.56 -3.08 6.37
CA GLU A 92 -11.46 -3.05 7.82
C GLU A 92 -10.12 -2.46 8.25
N HIS A 93 -10.14 -1.30 8.91
CA HIS A 93 -8.94 -0.63 9.42
C HIS A 93 -9.15 -0.15 10.85
N LYS A 94 -8.24 -0.50 11.77
CA LYS A 94 -8.33 -0.14 13.20
C LYS A 94 -9.70 -0.46 13.81
N SER A 95 -10.23 -1.65 13.50
CA SER A 95 -11.54 -2.13 13.95
C SER A 95 -12.74 -1.29 13.47
N LYS A 96 -12.55 -0.43 12.46
CA LYS A 96 -13.62 0.26 11.75
C LYS A 96 -13.80 -0.36 10.38
N LYS A 97 -15.05 -0.53 9.96
CA LYS A 97 -15.43 -1.05 8.65
C LYS A 97 -15.89 0.09 7.75
N TYR A 98 -15.47 0.03 6.50
CA TYR A 98 -15.75 1.02 5.46
C TYR A 98 -16.26 0.29 4.22
N ARG A 99 -17.15 0.94 3.49
CA ARG A 99 -17.70 0.42 2.23
C ARG A 99 -17.77 1.57 1.25
N GLU A 100 -16.78 1.65 0.38
CA GLU A 100 -16.49 2.84 -0.44
C GLU A 100 -16.36 2.48 -1.92
N ASN A 101 -16.79 3.37 -2.80
CA ASN A 101 -16.57 3.20 -4.24
C ASN A 101 -15.22 3.80 -4.66
N ILE A 102 -14.46 3.05 -5.46
CA ILE A 102 -13.21 3.49 -6.07
C ILE A 102 -13.41 3.54 -7.58
N ASN A 103 -13.30 4.75 -8.15
CA ASN A 103 -13.38 4.95 -9.59
C ASN A 103 -12.02 4.67 -10.21
N CYS A 104 -11.97 3.83 -11.23
CA CYS A 104 -10.76 3.50 -11.95
C CYS A 104 -10.92 3.81 -13.44
N VAL A 105 -9.88 4.41 -14.03
CA VAL A 105 -9.77 4.58 -15.48
C VAL A 105 -8.70 3.61 -15.96
N VAL A 106 -9.06 2.76 -16.90
CA VAL A 106 -8.13 1.84 -17.56
C VAL A 106 -7.89 2.34 -18.98
N ASN A 107 -6.64 2.71 -19.28
CA ASN A 107 -6.24 3.08 -20.63
C ASN A 107 -5.56 1.90 -21.29
N VAL A 108 -6.04 1.51 -22.47
CA VAL A 108 -5.47 0.43 -23.28
C VAL A 108 -4.76 1.07 -24.47
N HIS A 109 -3.43 0.98 -24.49
CA HIS A 109 -2.64 1.40 -25.64
C HIS A 109 -2.46 0.22 -26.60
N THR A 110 -2.78 0.42 -27.87
CA THR A 110 -2.67 -0.62 -28.90
C THR A 110 -1.77 -0.18 -30.04
N GLN A 111 -0.91 -1.07 -30.52
CA GLN A 111 -0.11 -0.89 -31.73
C GLN A 111 -0.34 -2.09 -32.67
N ASN A 112 -0.56 -1.84 -33.96
CA ASN A 112 -0.82 -2.89 -34.96
C ASN A 112 -1.98 -3.85 -34.61
N MET A 113 -3.02 -3.35 -33.92
CA MET A 113 -4.15 -4.14 -33.38
C MET A 113 -3.77 -5.13 -32.26
N GLU A 114 -2.56 -5.03 -31.70
CA GLU A 114 -2.16 -5.73 -30.48
C GLU A 114 -2.13 -4.75 -29.30
N ILE A 115 -2.50 -5.22 -28.10
CA ILE A 115 -2.36 -4.44 -26.88
C ILE A 115 -0.86 -4.31 -26.58
N GLU A 116 -0.37 -3.09 -26.44
CA GLU A 116 1.04 -2.82 -26.09
C GLU A 116 1.16 -2.56 -24.59
N SER A 117 0.26 -1.74 -24.05
CA SER A 117 0.23 -1.49 -22.61
C SER A 117 -1.16 -1.21 -22.07
N ILE A 118 -1.34 -1.47 -20.77
CA ILE A 118 -2.53 -1.13 -20.01
C ILE A 118 -2.08 -0.35 -18.77
N SER A 119 -2.68 0.82 -18.54
CA SER A 119 -2.49 1.57 -17.31
C SER A 119 -3.82 1.69 -16.56
N ILE A 120 -3.77 1.48 -15.26
CA ILE A 120 -4.93 1.53 -14.36
C ILE A 120 -4.72 2.69 -13.38
N SER A 121 -5.67 3.62 -13.37
CA SER A 121 -5.60 4.84 -12.55
C SER A 121 -6.79 4.90 -11.59
N PRO A 122 -6.64 4.42 -10.33
CA PRO A 122 -7.66 4.56 -9.31
C PRO A 122 -7.74 6.00 -8.78
N THR A 123 -8.96 6.45 -8.49
CA THR A 123 -9.26 7.72 -7.83
C THR A 123 -9.92 7.44 -6.50
N TYR A 124 -9.27 7.87 -5.42
CA TYR A 124 -9.72 7.65 -4.05
C TYR A 124 -10.57 8.80 -3.53
N ASN A 125 -11.68 8.48 -2.87
CA ASN A 125 -12.42 9.47 -2.09
C ASN A 125 -11.67 9.84 -0.80
N ASP A 126 -12.22 10.77 -0.02
CA ASP A 126 -11.57 11.27 1.20
C ASP A 126 -11.35 10.18 2.25
N VAL A 127 -12.31 9.26 2.39
CA VAL A 127 -12.26 8.15 3.35
C VAL A 127 -11.09 7.21 3.02
N VAL A 128 -11.03 6.73 1.77
CA VAL A 128 -9.95 5.83 1.32
C VAL A 128 -8.60 6.57 1.37
N SER A 129 -8.57 7.84 0.97
CA SER A 129 -7.35 8.67 1.03
C SER A 129 -6.81 8.81 2.46
N GLU A 130 -7.68 8.99 3.45
CA GLU A 130 -7.30 9.09 4.85
C GLU A 130 -6.77 7.76 5.40
N ILE A 131 -7.44 6.64 5.06
CA ILE A 131 -6.97 5.29 5.42
C ILE A 131 -5.56 5.07 4.86
N LEU A 132 -5.37 5.30 3.54
CA LEU A 132 -4.09 5.13 2.89
C LEU A 132 -3.01 6.00 3.56
N ARG A 133 -3.27 7.28 3.86
CA ARG A 133 -2.27 8.12 4.56
C ARG A 133 -1.83 7.57 5.91
N SER A 134 -2.67 6.78 6.56
CA SER A 134 -2.42 6.26 7.92
C SER A 134 -1.66 4.93 7.98
N ILE A 135 -1.46 4.26 6.85
CA ILE A 135 -0.77 2.96 6.77
C ILE A 135 0.67 3.07 6.23
N PRO A 136 1.57 2.11 6.53
CA PRO A 136 2.92 2.06 5.97
C PRO A 136 2.92 1.93 4.45
N ILE A 137 3.99 2.41 3.81
CA ILE A 137 4.06 2.49 2.34
C ILE A 137 3.92 1.11 1.66
N THR A 138 4.48 0.06 2.27
CA THR A 138 4.41 -1.29 1.72
C THR A 138 2.98 -1.80 1.60
N PHE A 139 2.12 -1.46 2.57
CA PHE A 139 0.71 -1.88 2.57
C PHE A 139 -0.14 -1.02 1.63
N LYS A 140 0.25 0.24 1.36
CA LYS A 140 -0.34 1.02 0.27
C LYS A 140 -0.09 0.34 -1.07
N THR A 141 1.16 -0.07 -1.31
CA THR A 141 1.51 -0.78 -2.55
C THR A 141 0.73 -2.07 -2.68
N SER A 142 0.60 -2.89 -1.64
CA SER A 142 -0.22 -4.10 -1.69
C SER A 142 -1.70 -3.80 -1.99
N PHE A 143 -2.27 -2.77 -1.37
CA PHE A 143 -3.65 -2.34 -1.63
C PHE A 143 -3.86 -1.91 -3.10
N GLU A 144 -2.91 -1.15 -3.65
CA GLU A 144 -2.93 -0.74 -5.07
C GLU A 144 -2.78 -1.92 -6.03
N GLN A 145 -1.92 -2.88 -5.69
CA GLN A 145 -1.76 -4.09 -6.52
C GLN A 145 -3.03 -4.94 -6.52
N GLU A 146 -3.71 -5.09 -5.39
CA GLU A 146 -4.95 -5.86 -5.33
C GLU A 146 -6.07 -5.21 -6.16
N ILE A 147 -6.15 -3.88 -6.21
CA ILE A 147 -7.04 -3.15 -7.13
C ILE A 147 -6.71 -3.51 -8.59
N ILE A 148 -5.43 -3.51 -8.94
CA ILE A 148 -4.96 -3.85 -10.28
C ILE A 148 -5.36 -5.28 -10.62
N GLU A 149 -5.10 -6.25 -9.75
CA GLU A 149 -5.42 -7.67 -9.95
C GLU A 149 -6.94 -7.92 -10.07
N CYS A 150 -7.75 -7.22 -9.27
CA CYS A 150 -9.21 -7.25 -9.36
C CYS A 150 -9.69 -6.81 -10.76
N ILE A 151 -9.14 -5.70 -11.27
CA ILE A 151 -9.50 -5.16 -12.58
C ILE A 151 -8.96 -6.04 -13.72
N LYS A 152 -7.72 -6.54 -13.61
CA LYS A 152 -7.13 -7.47 -14.57
C LYS A 152 -8.02 -8.69 -14.79
N SER A 153 -8.47 -9.29 -13.69
CA SER A 153 -9.34 -10.47 -13.71
C SER A 153 -10.62 -10.21 -14.52
N GLU A 154 -11.23 -9.03 -14.36
CA GLU A 154 -12.43 -8.64 -15.11
C GLU A 154 -12.13 -8.41 -16.60
N ILE A 155 -11.01 -7.77 -16.94
CA ILE A 155 -10.56 -7.55 -18.32
C ILE A 155 -10.34 -8.88 -19.04
N ILE A 156 -9.65 -9.84 -18.38
CA ILE A 156 -9.39 -11.18 -18.93
C ILE A 156 -10.68 -11.88 -19.30
N ILE A 157 -11.63 -11.91 -18.36
CA ILE A 157 -12.95 -12.54 -18.57
C ILE A 157 -13.66 -11.88 -19.76
N LYS A 158 -13.62 -10.55 -19.83
CA LYS A 158 -14.39 -9.81 -20.82
C LYS A 158 -13.80 -9.88 -22.23
N TYR A 159 -12.48 -9.83 -22.35
CA TYR A 159 -11.77 -9.84 -23.63
C TYR A 159 -11.26 -11.22 -24.06
N GLN A 160 -11.47 -12.25 -23.24
CA GLN A 160 -10.99 -13.63 -23.49
C GLN A 160 -9.47 -13.68 -23.73
N LEU A 161 -8.72 -12.87 -22.97
CA LEU A 161 -7.25 -12.82 -23.04
C LEU A 161 -6.64 -13.92 -22.16
N ASP A 162 -5.45 -14.40 -22.51
CA ASP A 162 -4.68 -15.28 -21.62
C ASP A 162 -3.88 -14.45 -20.58
N ASN A 163 -3.73 -14.99 -19.36
CA ASN A 163 -3.06 -14.30 -18.23
C ASN A 163 -1.63 -13.83 -18.59
N GLU A 164 -0.86 -14.67 -19.29
CA GLU A 164 0.53 -14.37 -19.67
C GLU A 164 0.63 -13.19 -20.66
N GLU A 165 -0.38 -12.98 -21.51
CA GLU A 165 -0.39 -11.85 -22.44
C GLU A 165 -0.68 -10.53 -21.74
N LEU A 166 -1.51 -10.54 -20.69
CA LEU A 166 -1.90 -9.33 -19.97
C LEU A 166 -0.80 -8.84 -19.01
N ASP A 167 -0.15 -9.76 -18.30
CA ASP A 167 0.89 -9.42 -17.33
C ASP A 167 2.13 -8.80 -17.98
N ALA A 168 2.44 -9.16 -19.23
CA ALA A 168 3.52 -8.54 -20.00
C ALA A 168 3.24 -7.08 -20.41
N ARG A 169 1.99 -6.63 -20.29
CA ARG A 169 1.49 -5.37 -20.85
C ARG A 169 1.07 -4.36 -19.78
N ILE A 170 1.08 -4.71 -18.49
CA ILE A 170 0.66 -3.80 -17.42
C ILE A 170 1.88 -3.12 -16.78
N TRP A 171 1.84 -1.79 -16.73
CA TRP A 171 2.90 -0.93 -16.20
C TRP A 171 2.35 0.13 -15.23
#